data_AF-A0A9D9HKA4-F1
#
_entry.id   AF-A0A9D9HKA4-F1
#
_cell.length_a   1.000
_cell.length_b   1.000
_cell.length_c   1.000
_cell.angle_alpha   90.00
_cell.angle_beta   90.00
_cell.angle_gamma   90.00
#
_symmetry.space_group_name_H-M   'P 1'
#
loop_
_entity.id
_entity.type
_entity.pdbx_description
1 polymer ?
#
loop_
_entity_poly.entity_id
_entity_poly.type
_entity_poly.pdbx_seq_one_letter_code
_entity_poly.pdbx_strand_id
1 'polypeptide(L)'
;MTETDRYKADDKVRTNICESDDDVRIIGGSGWNPERDPYGSGTASGDTSHHDEKDRKNRWKMLSMILAALMILAAAAFLFRHISYSREFPASRPDKEIVSCLQETMPGKAGITMETDESMGVEMKIYRIDGLKAYFADTVPDLKEPSVYLVTRSADYMIQDDKIKIIGDFIQDGVSLSKSRWRAGFMAIADGNAQIGVSRSDIVRRYVLKQRGSFFRQMAIVSAGTRCDSQFILKGKVTRCAYARDESGRLYFIETVNPETLYGFADALIEYGFIDAVYVTGGTQPDLFYRSEDGAPHGTYIDDKPHKLVVWTSAQTAGL
;
A
#
# COMPACT_ATOMS: atom_id res chain seq x y z
N MET A 1 -51.43 -47.18 8.41
CA MET A 1 -51.02 -48.59 8.56
C MET A 1 -49.67 -48.55 9.26
N THR A 2 -49.70 -48.43 10.60
CA THR A 2 -49.38 -49.51 11.58
C THR A 2 -47.86 -49.81 11.55
N GLU A 3 -47.10 -49.92 12.63
CA GLU A 3 -47.37 -50.28 14.02
C GLU A 3 -46.06 -50.10 14.82
N THR A 4 -46.18 -49.74 16.11
CA THR A 4 -45.31 -50.12 17.25
C THR A 4 -43.80 -49.82 17.26
N ASP A 5 -43.30 -48.98 18.16
CA ASP A 5 -42.99 -49.19 19.58
C ASP A 5 -41.60 -49.83 19.85
N ARG A 6 -40.72 -48.99 20.40
CA ARG A 6 -39.91 -49.21 21.62
C ARG A 6 -38.81 -50.30 21.70
N TYR A 7 -37.69 -49.81 22.26
CA TYR A 7 -36.77 -50.43 23.25
C TYR A 7 -35.38 -50.95 22.82
N LYS A 8 -34.39 -50.25 23.41
CA LYS A 8 -33.18 -50.71 24.13
C LYS A 8 -32.11 -51.57 23.44
N ALA A 9 -30.93 -50.95 23.45
CA ALA A 9 -29.70 -51.39 24.12
C ALA A 9 -28.83 -52.49 23.51
N ASP A 10 -27.54 -52.17 23.62
CA ASP A 10 -26.35 -53.00 23.76
C ASP A 10 -25.53 -53.44 22.55
N ASP A 11 -24.23 -53.20 22.79
CA ASP A 11 -23.05 -53.97 22.43
C ASP A 11 -22.28 -53.68 21.12
N LYS A 12 -21.11 -53.08 21.36
CA LYS A 12 -19.76 -53.43 20.84
C LYS A 12 -19.52 -53.37 19.32
N VAL A 13 -18.46 -52.65 18.94
CA VAL A 13 -17.13 -53.25 18.63
C VAL A 13 -16.19 -52.19 17.98
N ARG A 14 -15.07 -51.94 18.67
CA ARG A 14 -13.66 -51.69 18.26
C ARG A 14 -13.28 -50.62 17.23
N THR A 15 -12.32 -49.79 17.65
CA THR A 15 -10.88 -49.84 17.25
C THR A 15 -10.05 -49.08 18.30
N ASN A 16 -9.24 -49.77 19.11
CA ASN A 16 -7.78 -49.95 19.00
C ASN A 16 -6.96 -48.64 19.02
N ILE A 17 -6.34 -48.32 20.17
CA ILE A 17 -4.88 -48.10 20.30
C ILE A 17 -4.46 -48.56 21.71
N CYS A 18 -3.53 -49.51 21.75
CA CYS A 18 -2.74 -49.91 22.91
C CYS A 18 -1.33 -49.33 22.72
N GLU A 19 -0.74 -48.78 23.78
CA GLU A 19 0.71 -48.63 24.04
C GLU A 19 0.81 -47.97 25.43
N SER A 20 0.77 -48.74 26.52
CA SER A 20 1.87 -49.39 27.24
C SER A 20 2.86 -48.41 27.89
N ASP A 21 2.61 -48.14 29.17
CA ASP A 21 3.56 -47.61 30.14
C ASP A 21 4.73 -48.59 30.29
N ASP A 22 5.95 -48.09 30.11
CA ASP A 22 7.16 -48.74 30.61
C ASP A 22 7.95 -47.79 31.51
N ASP A 23 8.19 -48.29 32.71
CA ASP A 23 8.99 -47.76 33.80
C ASP A 23 10.48 -47.60 33.42
N VAL A 24 11.09 -46.45 33.74
CA VAL A 24 12.45 -46.42 34.32
C VAL A 24 12.54 -45.32 35.37
N ARG A 25 12.70 -45.74 36.64
CA ARG A 25 13.17 -44.89 37.75
C ARG A 25 14.70 -44.76 37.68
N ILE A 26 15.23 -43.54 37.71
CA ILE A 26 16.54 -43.27 38.28
C ILE A 26 16.40 -42.18 39.35
N ILE A 27 16.54 -42.61 40.60
CA ILE A 27 16.69 -41.78 41.79
C ILE A 27 18.18 -41.83 42.16
N GLY A 28 18.81 -40.66 42.35
CA GLY A 28 20.01 -40.52 43.18
C GLY A 28 21.36 -40.71 42.47
N GLY A 29 22.14 -39.62 42.42
CA GLY A 29 23.52 -39.65 41.94
C GLY A 29 24.29 -38.35 42.16
N SER A 30 24.11 -37.69 43.30
CA SER A 30 25.07 -36.70 43.78
C SER A 30 26.22 -37.42 44.49
N GLY A 31 27.42 -37.36 43.90
CA GLY A 31 28.70 -37.49 44.60
C GLY A 31 29.06 -38.87 45.16
N TRP A 32 29.81 -39.66 44.39
CA TRP A 32 30.74 -40.64 44.96
C TRP A 32 32.15 -40.05 44.87
N ASN A 33 32.73 -39.74 46.04
CA ASN A 33 34.08 -39.22 46.21
C ASN A 33 34.90 -40.29 46.94
N PRO A 34 35.92 -40.91 46.32
CA PRO A 34 36.74 -41.89 47.00
C PRO A 34 37.93 -41.19 47.65
N GLU A 35 37.78 -40.70 48.89
CA GLU A 35 38.96 -40.48 49.72
C GLU A 35 38.58 -40.45 51.20
N ARG A 36 39.00 -41.50 51.91
CA ARG A 36 39.17 -41.54 53.35
C ARG A 36 40.64 -41.87 53.58
N ASP A 37 41.44 -40.87 53.92
CA ASP A 37 42.64 -41.04 54.72
C ASP A 37 42.57 -40.05 55.89
N PRO A 38 42.48 -40.52 57.15
CA PRO A 38 42.34 -39.64 58.29
C PRO A 38 43.68 -39.48 59.02
N TYR A 39 44.72 -38.92 58.39
CA TYR A 39 45.89 -38.39 59.12
C TYR A 39 46.63 -37.38 58.23
N GLY A 40 46.67 -36.11 58.62
CA GLY A 40 47.49 -35.12 57.89
C GLY A 40 47.17 -33.67 58.24
N SER A 41 47.77 -33.19 59.32
CA SER A 41 47.91 -31.77 59.64
C SER A 41 48.61 -30.99 58.51
N GLY A 42 48.09 -29.81 58.14
CA GLY A 42 48.81 -28.92 57.22
C GLY A 42 48.04 -27.65 56.90
N THR A 43 48.53 -26.54 57.44
CA THR A 43 48.11 -25.16 57.26
C THR A 43 48.24 -24.62 55.83
N ALA A 44 47.42 -23.61 55.51
CA ALA A 44 47.77 -22.34 54.83
C ALA A 44 46.96 -22.02 53.55
N SER A 45 46.03 -21.07 53.72
CA SER A 45 45.82 -19.84 52.93
C SER A 45 46.34 -19.74 51.49
N GLY A 46 45.43 -19.36 50.57
CA GLY A 46 45.72 -18.66 49.31
C GLY A 46 44.75 -18.99 48.18
N ASP A 47 44.43 -18.00 47.35
CA ASP A 47 43.73 -18.11 46.05
C ASP A 47 42.23 -18.41 46.00
N THR A 48 41.40 -17.44 46.41
CA THR A 48 40.00 -17.34 45.92
C THR A 48 39.68 -16.03 45.17
N SER A 49 40.58 -15.02 45.17
CA SER A 49 40.28 -13.72 44.54
C SER A 49 40.54 -13.67 43.03
N HIS A 50 41.46 -14.48 42.49
CA HIS A 50 41.83 -14.45 41.08
C HIS A 50 40.85 -15.19 40.15
N HIS A 51 40.08 -16.15 40.67
CA HIS A 51 39.12 -16.92 39.89
C HIS A 51 37.84 -16.13 39.60
N ASP A 52 37.30 -15.42 40.60
CA ASP A 52 36.06 -14.63 40.48
C ASP A 52 36.19 -13.45 39.52
N GLU A 53 37.36 -12.79 39.45
CA GLU A 53 37.58 -11.65 38.55
C GLU A 53 37.67 -12.10 37.08
N LYS A 54 38.27 -13.27 36.83
CA LYS A 54 38.39 -13.88 35.50
C LYS A 54 37.03 -14.35 34.98
N ASP A 55 36.21 -14.93 35.84
CA ASP A 55 34.85 -15.36 35.48
C ASP A 55 33.91 -14.19 35.25
N ARG A 56 34.01 -13.12 36.05
CA ARG A 56 33.28 -11.87 35.78
C ARG A 56 33.69 -11.27 34.43
N LYS A 57 34.99 -11.21 34.13
CA LYS A 57 35.51 -10.66 32.85
C LYS A 57 35.08 -11.50 31.65
N ASN A 58 35.04 -12.82 31.79
CA ASN A 58 34.57 -13.73 30.73
C ASN A 58 33.05 -13.64 30.51
N ARG A 59 32.26 -13.45 31.58
CA ARG A 59 30.82 -13.18 31.48
C ARG A 59 30.52 -11.86 30.79
N TRP A 60 31.29 -10.79 31.07
CA TRP A 60 31.15 -9.51 30.37
C TRP A 60 31.52 -9.58 28.88
N LYS A 61 32.55 -10.36 28.53
CA LYS A 61 32.89 -10.64 27.12
C LYS A 61 31.77 -11.43 26.42
N MET A 62 31.22 -12.44 27.07
CA MET A 62 30.10 -13.23 26.54
C MET A 62 28.85 -12.37 26.32
N LEU A 63 28.48 -11.53 27.30
CA LEU A 63 27.38 -10.58 27.18
C LEU A 63 27.61 -9.58 26.05
N SER A 64 28.83 -9.06 25.91
CA SER A 64 29.19 -8.18 24.80
C SER A 64 29.06 -8.85 23.44
N MET A 65 29.44 -10.14 23.31
CA MET A 65 29.28 -10.90 22.07
C MET A 65 27.82 -11.17 21.75
N ILE A 66 26.99 -11.50 22.75
CA ILE A 66 25.56 -11.70 22.58
C ILE A 66 24.89 -10.40 22.12
N LEU A 67 25.22 -9.27 22.76
CA LEU A 67 24.68 -7.97 22.38
C LEU A 67 25.09 -7.60 20.94
N ALA A 68 26.35 -7.83 20.56
CA ALA A 68 26.81 -7.60 19.20
C ALA A 68 26.06 -8.49 18.19
N ALA A 69 25.85 -9.76 18.49
CA ALA A 69 25.09 -10.67 17.64
C ALA A 69 23.61 -10.24 17.49
N LEU A 70 22.97 -9.79 18.57
CA LEU A 70 21.60 -9.25 18.55
C LEU A 70 21.52 -7.96 17.71
N MET A 71 22.51 -7.07 17.81
CA MET A 71 22.57 -5.86 16.98
C MET A 71 22.72 -6.19 15.50
N ILE A 72 23.54 -7.18 15.16
CA ILE A 72 23.71 -7.65 13.77
C ILE A 72 22.40 -8.27 13.26
N LEU A 73 21.73 -9.11 14.05
CA LEU A 73 20.43 -9.69 13.71
C LEU A 73 19.35 -8.62 13.51
N ALA A 74 19.30 -7.61 14.38
CA ALA A 74 18.37 -6.50 14.24
C ALA A 74 18.65 -5.67 12.97
N ALA A 75 19.92 -5.39 12.66
CA ALA A 75 20.32 -4.71 11.45
C ALA A 75 19.99 -5.52 10.19
N ALA A 76 20.24 -6.84 10.21
CA ALA A 76 19.89 -7.74 9.12
C ALA A 76 18.37 -7.83 8.92
N ALA A 77 17.58 -7.94 10.00
CA ALA A 77 16.13 -7.92 9.93
C ALA A 77 15.58 -6.57 9.41
N PHE A 78 16.19 -5.46 9.82
CA PHE A 78 15.84 -4.13 9.31
C PHE A 78 16.15 -4.00 7.81
N LEU A 79 17.35 -4.42 7.38
CA LEU A 79 17.75 -4.42 5.97
C LEU A 79 16.87 -5.34 5.15
N PHE A 80 16.58 -6.55 5.63
CA PHE A 80 15.68 -7.49 4.97
C PHE A 80 14.28 -6.89 4.82
N ARG A 81 13.71 -6.35 5.90
CA ARG A 81 12.41 -5.68 5.86
C ARG A 81 12.41 -4.50 4.89
N HIS A 82 13.47 -3.70 4.87
CA HIS A 82 13.61 -2.56 3.97
C HIS A 82 13.69 -3.01 2.50
N ILE A 83 14.51 -4.02 2.22
CA ILE A 83 14.67 -4.62 0.88
C ILE A 83 13.33 -5.22 0.42
N SER A 84 12.67 -6.02 1.24
CA SER A 84 11.35 -6.59 0.93
C SER A 84 10.30 -5.50 0.68
N TYR A 85 10.24 -4.46 1.51
CA TYR A 85 9.33 -3.32 1.30
C TYR A 85 9.65 -2.52 0.03
N SER A 86 10.92 -2.46 -0.38
CA SER A 86 11.35 -1.73 -1.58
C SER A 86 11.18 -2.51 -2.87
N ARG A 87 11.08 -3.85 -2.80
CA ARG A 87 10.96 -4.75 -3.97
C ARG A 87 9.53 -5.25 -4.23
N GLU A 88 8.55 -4.76 -3.48
CA GLU A 88 7.17 -5.25 -3.59
C GLU A 88 6.51 -4.91 -4.93
N PHE A 89 7.00 -3.87 -5.61
CA PHE A 89 6.52 -3.43 -6.92
C PHE A 89 7.71 -3.14 -7.85
N PRO A 90 7.59 -3.42 -9.16
CA PRO A 90 8.57 -2.99 -10.15
C PRO A 90 8.74 -1.46 -10.09
N ALA A 91 9.99 -1.00 -10.00
CA ALA A 91 10.28 0.43 -9.96
C ALA A 91 10.10 1.03 -11.36
N SER A 92 9.02 1.79 -11.57
CA SER A 92 8.74 2.44 -12.85
C SER A 92 9.53 3.74 -13.05
N ARG A 93 9.39 4.69 -12.10
CA ARG A 93 10.15 5.95 -12.09
C ARG A 93 10.70 6.25 -10.70
N PRO A 94 11.96 6.69 -10.57
CA PRO A 94 12.50 7.15 -9.30
C PRO A 94 11.73 8.37 -8.76
N ASP A 95 11.49 8.42 -7.45
CA ASP A 95 10.81 9.54 -6.79
C ASP A 95 11.43 10.92 -7.13
N LYS A 96 12.76 10.98 -7.34
CA LYS A 96 13.46 12.22 -7.69
C LYS A 96 13.09 12.73 -9.08
N GLU A 97 12.87 11.83 -10.02
CA GLU A 97 12.42 12.17 -11.37
C GLU A 97 11.01 12.73 -11.33
N ILE A 98 10.12 12.10 -10.56
CA ILE A 98 8.75 12.59 -10.34
C ILE A 98 8.76 14.01 -9.74
N VAL A 99 9.64 14.28 -8.78
CA VAL A 99 9.82 15.64 -8.22
C VAL A 99 10.29 16.65 -9.28
N SER A 100 11.15 16.25 -10.22
CA SER A 100 11.55 17.09 -11.35
C SER A 100 10.35 17.39 -12.25
N CYS A 101 9.58 16.37 -12.65
CA CYS A 101 8.41 16.54 -13.50
C CYS A 101 7.29 17.38 -12.85
N LEU A 102 7.20 17.41 -11.51
CA LEU A 102 6.26 18.30 -10.80
C LEU A 102 6.63 19.78 -10.92
N GLN A 103 7.86 20.12 -11.33
CA GLN A 103 8.29 21.49 -11.58
C GLN A 103 8.02 21.94 -13.02
N GLU A 104 7.64 21.01 -13.90
CA GLU A 104 7.42 21.25 -15.31
C GLU A 104 5.92 21.37 -15.60
N THR A 105 5.56 22.38 -16.39
CA THR A 105 4.19 22.52 -16.90
C THR A 105 3.88 21.37 -17.84
N MET A 106 2.69 20.78 -17.71
CA MET A 106 2.21 19.76 -18.63
C MET A 106 2.22 20.31 -20.08
N PRO A 107 2.85 19.61 -21.03
CA PRO A 107 2.92 20.07 -22.41
C PRO A 107 1.55 19.99 -23.10
N GLY A 108 1.43 20.67 -24.23
CA GLY A 108 0.22 20.65 -25.07
C GLY A 108 -0.74 21.79 -24.79
N LYS A 109 -1.81 21.85 -25.60
CA LYS A 109 -2.90 22.81 -25.43
C LYS A 109 -3.90 22.25 -24.41
N ALA A 110 -4.41 23.11 -23.54
CA ALA A 110 -5.40 22.75 -22.53
C ALA A 110 -6.62 22.06 -23.15
N GLY A 111 -6.85 20.81 -22.79
CA GLY A 111 -7.93 20.01 -23.36
C GLY A 111 -7.94 18.58 -22.89
N ILE A 112 -9.11 17.94 -23.03
CA ILE A 112 -9.28 16.50 -22.90
C ILE A 112 -9.53 15.90 -24.28
N THR A 113 -8.73 14.91 -24.67
CA THR A 113 -9.05 14.06 -25.84
C THR A 113 -9.67 12.77 -25.31
N MET A 114 -10.92 12.49 -25.67
CA MET A 114 -11.64 11.30 -25.23
C MET A 114 -11.80 10.33 -26.41
N GLU A 115 -11.41 9.09 -26.20
CA GLU A 115 -11.65 7.98 -27.11
C GLU A 115 -12.22 6.77 -26.35
N THR A 116 -12.95 5.92 -27.07
CA THR A 116 -13.39 4.62 -26.57
C THR A 116 -12.64 3.55 -27.32
N ASP A 117 -12.04 2.61 -26.60
CA ASP A 117 -11.32 1.49 -27.19
C ASP A 117 -11.48 0.22 -26.34
N GLU A 118 -11.16 -0.94 -26.91
CA GLU A 118 -11.21 -2.23 -26.23
C GLU A 118 -9.84 -2.89 -26.21
N SER A 119 -9.44 -3.39 -25.04
CA SER A 119 -8.25 -4.21 -24.90
C SER A 119 -8.53 -5.37 -23.95
N MET A 120 -8.07 -6.58 -24.29
CA MET A 120 -8.31 -7.79 -23.50
C MET A 120 -9.79 -8.07 -23.18
N GLY A 121 -10.71 -7.65 -24.07
CA GLY A 121 -12.16 -7.77 -23.86
C GLY A 121 -12.73 -6.77 -22.85
N VAL A 122 -11.96 -5.75 -22.46
CA VAL A 122 -12.39 -4.65 -21.58
C VAL A 122 -12.52 -3.38 -22.41
N GLU A 123 -13.75 -2.92 -22.57
CA GLU A 123 -14.07 -1.63 -23.18
C GLU A 123 -13.78 -0.49 -22.18
N MET A 124 -13.03 0.51 -22.63
CA MET A 124 -12.54 1.64 -21.82
C MET A 124 -12.80 2.97 -22.53
N LYS A 125 -13.22 3.98 -21.76
CA LYS A 125 -13.13 5.38 -22.18
C LYS A 125 -11.83 5.95 -21.63
N ILE A 126 -11.04 6.54 -22.52
CA ILE A 126 -9.67 6.98 -22.28
C ILE A 126 -9.62 8.49 -22.49
N TYR A 127 -9.35 9.22 -21.42
CA TYR A 127 -9.31 10.68 -21.39
C TYR A 127 -7.86 11.13 -21.28
N ARG A 128 -7.25 11.51 -22.40
CA ARG A 128 -5.91 12.12 -22.41
C ARG A 128 -5.99 13.54 -21.88
N ILE A 129 -5.13 13.86 -20.92
CA ILE A 129 -5.07 15.16 -20.24
C ILE A 129 -3.86 15.93 -20.77
N ASP A 130 -4.09 17.04 -21.47
CA ASP A 130 -3.02 17.85 -22.08
C ASP A 130 -3.08 19.31 -21.61
N GLY A 131 -1.94 19.93 -21.32
CA GLY A 131 -1.82 21.36 -21.02
C GLY A 131 -2.63 21.87 -19.82
N LEU A 132 -3.09 20.98 -18.92
CA LEU A 132 -3.95 21.32 -17.79
C LEU A 132 -3.17 21.39 -16.46
N LYS A 133 -3.71 22.18 -15.53
CA LYS A 133 -3.33 22.20 -14.11
C LYS A 133 -4.38 21.49 -13.28
N ALA A 134 -3.99 20.97 -12.11
CA ALA A 134 -4.92 20.32 -11.19
C ALA A 134 -4.90 20.94 -9.79
N TYR A 135 -6.01 20.82 -9.07
CA TYR A 135 -6.09 21.08 -7.63
C TYR A 135 -7.12 20.15 -6.98
N PHE A 136 -7.13 20.08 -5.64
CA PHE A 136 -8.13 19.30 -4.92
C PHE A 136 -9.29 20.19 -4.45
N ALA A 137 -10.51 19.69 -4.58
CA ALA A 137 -11.71 20.38 -4.14
C ALA A 137 -12.57 19.49 -3.23
N ASP A 138 -13.35 20.13 -2.37
CA ASP A 138 -14.28 19.45 -1.44
C ASP A 138 -15.69 19.32 -2.00
N THR A 139 -15.99 20.13 -3.00
CA THR A 139 -17.28 20.19 -3.69
C THR A 139 -17.04 20.35 -5.17
N VAL A 140 -17.98 19.90 -5.98
CA VAL A 140 -17.92 20.08 -7.43
C VAL A 140 -17.90 21.59 -7.75
N PRO A 141 -16.94 22.08 -8.55
CA PRO A 141 -16.90 23.48 -8.97
C PRO A 141 -18.07 23.81 -9.93
N ASP A 142 -18.29 25.09 -10.23
CA ASP A 142 -19.27 25.46 -11.26
C ASP A 142 -18.79 24.97 -12.63
N LEU A 143 -19.42 23.93 -13.16
CA LEU A 143 -19.07 23.32 -14.45
C LEU A 143 -19.30 24.26 -15.64
N LYS A 144 -20.01 25.38 -15.44
CA LYS A 144 -20.14 26.46 -16.44
C LYS A 144 -18.89 27.31 -16.54
N GLU A 145 -18.00 27.29 -15.55
CA GLU A 145 -16.71 27.98 -15.61
C GLU A 145 -15.90 27.42 -16.80
N PRO A 146 -15.51 28.28 -17.77
CA PRO A 146 -14.77 27.81 -18.95
C PRO A 146 -13.39 27.26 -18.62
N SER A 147 -12.86 27.58 -17.44
CA SER A 147 -11.57 27.10 -16.95
C SER A 147 -11.61 25.67 -16.43
N VAL A 148 -12.78 25.05 -16.19
CA VAL A 148 -12.91 23.69 -15.66
C VAL A 148 -13.03 22.67 -16.79
N TYR A 149 -12.09 21.72 -16.84
CA TYR A 149 -11.93 20.78 -17.96
C TYR A 149 -12.20 19.32 -17.62
N LEU A 150 -12.03 18.90 -16.37
CA LEU A 150 -12.31 17.53 -15.94
C LEU A 150 -12.47 17.54 -14.42
N VAL A 151 -13.44 16.80 -13.92
CA VAL A 151 -13.65 16.60 -12.47
C VAL A 151 -13.67 15.11 -12.19
N THR A 152 -12.77 14.63 -11.35
CA THR A 152 -12.72 13.22 -10.95
C THR A 152 -12.71 13.08 -9.44
N ARG A 153 -12.98 11.88 -8.93
CA ARG A 153 -12.73 11.54 -7.53
C ARG A 153 -11.22 11.37 -7.28
N SER A 154 -10.79 11.59 -6.03
CA SER A 154 -9.38 11.49 -5.62
C SER A 154 -9.10 10.29 -4.70
N ALA A 155 -9.80 10.19 -3.57
CA ALA A 155 -9.52 9.21 -2.53
C ALA A 155 -10.77 8.49 -2.00
N ASP A 156 -10.58 7.20 -1.70
CA ASP A 156 -11.54 6.42 -0.94
C ASP A 156 -11.69 6.93 0.50
N TYR A 157 -12.86 6.69 1.09
CA TYR A 157 -13.11 6.88 2.50
C TYR A 157 -13.80 5.66 3.11
N MET A 158 -13.75 5.58 4.43
CA MET A 158 -14.62 4.73 5.23
C MET A 158 -15.50 5.60 6.14
N ILE A 159 -16.69 5.11 6.43
CA ILE A 159 -17.57 5.70 7.44
C ILE A 159 -17.33 4.93 8.73
N GLN A 160 -16.91 5.64 9.78
CA GLN A 160 -16.69 5.09 11.12
C GLN A 160 -17.31 6.05 12.13
N ASP A 161 -18.24 5.55 12.96
CA ASP A 161 -18.95 6.35 13.97
C ASP A 161 -19.58 7.62 13.39
N ASP A 162 -20.30 7.46 12.25
CA ASP A 162 -20.91 8.54 11.46
C ASP A 162 -19.93 9.62 10.94
N LYS A 163 -18.62 9.36 11.00
CA LYS A 163 -17.58 10.26 10.50
C LYS A 163 -16.88 9.67 9.28
N ILE A 164 -16.61 10.54 8.32
CA ILE A 164 -15.84 10.22 7.12
C ILE A 164 -14.35 10.21 7.48
N LYS A 165 -13.68 9.10 7.20
CA LYS A 165 -12.23 8.95 7.36
C LYS A 165 -11.60 8.56 6.03
N ILE A 166 -10.66 9.38 5.56
CA ILE A 166 -9.95 9.15 4.30
C ILE A 166 -9.06 7.90 4.43
N ILE A 167 -9.12 7.02 3.42
CA ILE A 167 -8.27 5.83 3.33
C ILE A 167 -7.03 6.18 2.50
N GLY A 168 -5.85 6.02 3.11
CA GLY A 168 -4.58 6.39 2.50
C GLY A 168 -3.98 7.65 3.13
N ASP A 169 -2.82 8.06 2.63
CA ASP A 169 -2.24 9.37 2.91
C ASP A 169 -2.96 10.42 2.07
N PHE A 170 -3.24 11.58 2.66
CA PHE A 170 -3.95 12.65 1.99
C PHE A 170 -3.48 14.00 2.51
N ILE A 171 -3.08 14.86 1.58
CA ILE A 171 -2.64 16.23 1.80
C ILE A 171 -3.46 17.11 0.86
N GLN A 172 -4.02 18.17 1.40
CA GLN A 172 -4.74 19.19 0.63
C GLN A 172 -4.16 20.55 0.99
N ASP A 173 -3.60 21.22 -0.01
CA ASP A 173 -3.07 22.59 0.10
C ASP A 173 -2.07 22.77 1.26
N GLY A 174 -1.18 21.79 1.42
CA GLY A 174 -0.18 21.73 2.48
C GLY A 174 -0.68 21.19 3.82
N VAL A 175 -1.97 20.90 3.97
CA VAL A 175 -2.55 20.34 5.20
C VAL A 175 -2.65 18.82 5.10
N SER A 176 -1.96 18.10 6.00
CA SER A 176 -2.04 16.63 6.07
C SER A 176 -3.34 16.21 6.78
N LEU A 177 -4.31 15.68 6.04
CA LEU A 177 -5.60 15.24 6.56
C LEU A 177 -5.61 13.76 7.00
N SER A 178 -4.78 12.94 6.36
CA SER A 178 -4.57 11.54 6.74
C SER A 178 -3.15 11.12 6.39
N LYS A 179 -2.62 10.07 7.05
CA LYS A 179 -1.30 9.51 6.76
C LYS A 179 -1.33 7.98 6.79
N SER A 180 -1.08 7.35 5.64
CA SER A 180 -0.90 5.90 5.53
C SER A 180 -0.04 5.53 4.32
N ARG A 181 0.92 4.63 4.52
CA ARG A 181 1.88 4.18 3.47
C ARG A 181 1.53 2.82 2.88
N TRP A 182 0.42 2.20 3.28
CA TRP A 182 0.01 0.88 2.78
C TRP A 182 -0.25 0.92 1.26
N ARG A 183 -0.93 1.99 0.81
CA ARG A 183 -1.22 2.28 -0.60
C ARG A 183 0.02 2.80 -1.32
N ALA A 184 0.47 2.10 -2.35
CA ALA A 184 1.71 2.42 -3.06
C ALA A 184 1.53 3.44 -4.19
N GLY A 185 0.38 3.41 -4.87
CA GLY A 185 0.04 4.37 -5.92
C GLY A 185 -0.26 5.74 -5.31
N PHE A 186 0.09 6.81 -6.02
CA PHE A 186 -0.20 8.16 -5.59
C PHE A 186 -0.40 9.12 -6.75
N MET A 187 -1.10 10.22 -6.45
CA MET A 187 -1.07 11.44 -7.23
C MET A 187 -0.45 12.54 -6.37
N ALA A 188 0.41 13.34 -6.99
CA ALA A 188 1.05 14.50 -6.41
C ALA A 188 0.74 15.73 -7.28
N ILE A 189 0.46 16.86 -6.63
CA ILE A 189 0.21 18.14 -7.28
C ILE A 189 1.05 19.19 -6.57
N ALA A 190 1.84 19.97 -7.32
CA ALA A 190 2.57 21.14 -6.85
C ALA A 190 2.50 22.24 -7.91
N ASP A 191 2.19 23.48 -7.50
CA ASP A 191 2.01 24.62 -8.41
C ASP A 191 1.02 24.36 -9.58
N GLY A 192 0.06 23.46 -9.33
CA GLY A 192 -0.91 22.96 -10.30
C GLY A 192 -0.41 21.86 -11.23
N ASN A 193 0.89 21.54 -11.24
CA ASN A 193 1.44 20.44 -12.03
C ASN A 193 1.18 19.11 -11.33
N ALA A 194 0.59 18.16 -12.05
CA ALA A 194 0.19 16.87 -11.51
C ALA A 194 1.04 15.72 -12.05
N GLN A 195 1.41 14.79 -11.18
CA GLN A 195 2.12 13.56 -11.54
C GLN A 195 1.56 12.38 -10.74
N ILE A 196 1.53 11.20 -11.37
CA ILE A 196 1.29 9.94 -10.68
C ILE A 196 2.58 9.14 -10.52
N GLY A 197 2.59 8.25 -9.54
CA GLY A 197 3.67 7.27 -9.37
C GLY A 197 3.31 6.13 -8.44
N VAL A 198 4.21 5.16 -8.37
CA VAL A 198 4.12 3.99 -7.51
C VAL A 198 5.36 3.93 -6.63
N SER A 199 5.21 4.25 -5.35
CA SER A 199 6.30 4.26 -4.38
C SER A 199 5.73 4.41 -2.98
N ARG A 200 6.25 3.68 -1.99
CA ARG A 200 5.91 3.89 -0.57
C ARG A 200 6.82 4.88 0.15
N SER A 201 7.76 5.52 -0.54
CA SER A 201 8.66 6.51 0.05
C SER A 201 7.95 7.84 0.33
N ASP A 202 8.51 8.62 1.26
CA ASP A 202 8.00 9.94 1.64
C ASP A 202 8.71 11.08 0.86
N ILE A 203 9.54 10.79 -0.15
CA ILE A 203 10.27 11.84 -0.91
C ILE A 203 9.29 12.77 -1.62
N VAL A 204 8.41 12.25 -2.49
CA VAL A 204 7.42 13.06 -3.21
C VAL A 204 6.44 13.73 -2.25
N ARG A 205 5.95 12.98 -1.25
CA ARG A 205 5.08 13.49 -0.18
C ARG A 205 5.67 14.71 0.53
N ARG A 206 6.95 14.64 0.94
CA ARG A 206 7.63 15.75 1.64
C ARG A 206 7.84 16.94 0.71
N TYR A 207 8.14 16.70 -0.56
CA TYR A 207 8.23 17.75 -1.56
C TYR A 207 6.90 18.51 -1.69
N VAL A 208 5.79 17.79 -1.90
CA VAL A 208 4.45 18.39 -2.00
C VAL A 208 4.09 19.20 -0.77
N LEU A 209 4.32 18.67 0.44
CA LEU A 209 4.08 19.41 1.69
C LEU A 209 4.88 20.72 1.75
N LYS A 210 6.15 20.68 1.35
CA LYS A 210 7.01 21.88 1.32
C LYS A 210 6.49 22.94 0.35
N GLN A 211 5.91 22.51 -0.77
CA GLN A 211 5.31 23.40 -1.78
C GLN A 211 3.86 23.77 -1.47
N ARG A 212 3.32 23.41 -0.30
CA ARG A 212 1.90 23.60 0.05
C ARG A 212 0.94 23.02 -1.01
N GLY A 213 1.36 21.96 -1.69
CA GLY A 213 0.57 21.29 -2.72
C GLY A 213 -0.39 20.24 -2.16
N SER A 214 -0.89 19.39 -3.05
CA SER A 214 -1.90 18.38 -2.77
C SER A 214 -1.42 16.98 -3.17
N PHE A 215 -1.78 15.95 -2.40
CA PHE A 215 -1.28 14.58 -2.59
C PHE A 215 -2.26 13.56 -2.03
N PHE A 216 -2.48 12.46 -2.74
CA PHE A 216 -3.20 11.31 -2.18
C PHE A 216 -2.47 10.00 -2.49
N ARG A 217 -2.71 8.97 -1.66
CA ARG A 217 -2.32 7.58 -1.95
C ARG A 217 -3.52 6.70 -2.20
N GLN A 218 -3.47 5.94 -3.30
CA GLN A 218 -4.44 4.92 -3.68
C GLN A 218 -3.75 3.61 -4.10
N MET A 219 -4.51 2.56 -4.41
CA MET A 219 -3.92 1.29 -4.83
C MET A 219 -3.17 1.50 -6.15
N ALA A 220 -1.91 1.11 -6.20
CA ALA A 220 -1.23 0.92 -7.48
C ALA A 220 -1.83 -0.32 -8.14
N ILE A 221 -2.19 -0.23 -9.41
CA ILE A 221 -2.71 -1.37 -10.18
C ILE A 221 -1.76 -1.82 -11.28
N VAL A 222 -0.98 -0.89 -11.83
CA VAL A 222 0.11 -1.17 -12.78
C VAL A 222 1.33 -0.36 -12.36
N SER A 223 2.52 -0.98 -12.43
CA SER A 223 3.81 -0.34 -12.24
C SER A 223 4.84 -0.98 -13.16
N ALA A 224 5.54 -0.15 -13.95
CA ALA A 224 6.47 -0.58 -15.01
C ALA A 224 5.87 -1.66 -15.93
N GLY A 225 4.63 -1.45 -16.38
CA GLY A 225 3.92 -2.39 -17.26
C GLY A 225 3.56 -3.72 -16.63
N THR A 226 3.60 -3.84 -15.29
CA THR A 226 3.30 -5.08 -14.56
C THR A 226 2.21 -4.84 -13.52
N ARG A 227 1.34 -5.84 -13.32
CA ARG A 227 0.29 -5.76 -12.28
C ARG A 227 0.88 -5.65 -10.88
N CYS A 228 0.21 -4.88 -10.03
CA CYS A 228 0.53 -4.72 -8.61
C CYS A 228 -0.37 -5.58 -7.71
N ASP A 229 -0.40 -6.90 -7.95
CA ASP A 229 -1.38 -7.83 -7.34
C ASP A 229 -1.50 -7.74 -5.81
N SER A 230 -0.41 -7.41 -5.09
CA SER A 230 -0.45 -7.27 -3.61
C SER A 230 -1.32 -6.10 -3.13
N GLN A 231 -1.69 -5.16 -4.01
CA GLN A 231 -2.62 -4.08 -3.70
C GLN A 231 -4.09 -4.46 -3.95
N PHE A 232 -4.39 -5.64 -4.54
CA PHE A 232 -5.72 -5.97 -5.08
C PHE A 232 -6.65 -6.55 -4.00
N ILE A 233 -7.04 -5.69 -3.06
CA ILE A 233 -7.94 -6.04 -1.97
C ILE A 233 -9.42 -5.99 -2.39
N LEU A 234 -9.76 -5.22 -3.42
CA LEU A 234 -11.14 -5.10 -3.91
C LEU A 234 -11.54 -6.35 -4.71
N LYS A 235 -12.71 -6.89 -4.40
CA LYS A 235 -13.30 -8.06 -5.08
C LYS A 235 -14.54 -7.65 -5.88
N GLY A 236 -14.98 -8.56 -6.74
CA GLY A 236 -16.16 -8.36 -7.59
C GLY A 236 -15.89 -7.54 -8.85
N LYS A 237 -16.92 -7.46 -9.70
CA LYS A 237 -16.94 -6.65 -10.91
C LYS A 237 -17.72 -5.35 -10.66
N VAL A 238 -17.10 -4.20 -10.94
CA VAL A 238 -17.71 -2.87 -10.90
C VAL A 238 -17.05 -2.00 -11.94
N THR A 239 -17.67 -0.89 -12.35
CA THR A 239 -17.00 0.12 -13.17
C THR A 239 -15.75 0.62 -12.43
N ARG A 240 -14.60 0.55 -13.09
CA ARG A 240 -13.30 0.90 -12.52
C ARG A 240 -12.82 2.22 -13.12
N CYS A 241 -12.10 3.00 -12.31
CA CYS A 241 -11.45 4.22 -12.75
C CYS A 241 -9.98 4.19 -12.33
N ALA A 242 -9.10 4.78 -13.14
CA ALA A 242 -7.70 4.96 -12.79
C ALA A 242 -7.14 6.24 -13.42
N TYR A 243 -6.14 6.80 -12.76
CA TYR A 243 -5.16 7.62 -13.46
C TYR A 243 -4.05 6.74 -13.99
N ALA A 244 -3.68 6.91 -15.25
CA ALA A 244 -2.64 6.12 -15.90
C ALA A 244 -1.64 7.00 -16.64
N ARG A 245 -0.48 6.43 -16.93
CA ARG A 245 0.58 7.09 -17.69
C ARG A 245 1.20 6.14 -18.70
N ASP A 246 1.43 6.63 -19.90
CA ASP A 246 2.14 5.90 -20.95
C ASP A 246 3.68 6.03 -20.81
N GLU A 247 4.42 5.35 -21.68
CA GLU A 247 5.88 5.41 -21.72
C GLU A 247 6.43 6.82 -21.92
N SER A 248 5.74 7.65 -22.71
CA SER A 248 6.14 9.03 -22.99
C SER A 248 5.92 9.99 -21.81
N GLY A 249 5.18 9.56 -20.77
CA GLY A 249 4.88 10.39 -19.62
C GLY A 249 3.54 11.13 -19.70
N ARG A 250 2.74 10.90 -20.74
CA ARG A 250 1.40 11.50 -20.89
C ARG A 250 0.45 10.93 -19.85
N LEU A 251 -0.39 11.80 -19.29
CA LEU A 251 -1.32 11.46 -18.23
C LEU A 251 -2.73 11.23 -18.79
N TYR A 252 -3.40 10.22 -18.25
CA TYR A 252 -4.72 9.80 -18.66
C TYR A 252 -5.61 9.59 -17.45
N PHE A 253 -6.89 9.87 -17.60
CA PHE A 253 -7.94 9.29 -16.77
C PHE A 253 -8.67 8.23 -17.57
N ILE A 254 -9.01 7.10 -16.96
CA ILE A 254 -9.59 5.96 -17.67
C ILE A 254 -10.74 5.42 -16.85
N GLU A 255 -11.87 5.15 -17.50
CA GLU A 255 -12.99 4.40 -16.92
C GLU A 255 -13.36 3.18 -17.77
N THR A 256 -13.72 2.08 -17.12
CA THR A 256 -14.29 0.93 -17.84
C THR A 256 -15.74 1.20 -18.18
N VAL A 257 -16.18 0.83 -19.38
CA VAL A 257 -17.60 0.96 -19.76
C VAL A 257 -18.44 -0.06 -19.01
N ASN A 258 -17.95 -1.30 -18.94
CA ASN A 258 -18.62 -2.41 -18.26
C ASN A 258 -18.02 -2.72 -16.88
N PRO A 259 -18.76 -3.39 -15.97
CA PRO A 259 -18.24 -3.81 -14.68
C PRO A 259 -17.07 -4.79 -14.82
N GLU A 260 -15.92 -4.43 -14.26
CA GLU A 260 -14.70 -5.24 -14.35
C GLU A 260 -14.06 -5.59 -13.02
N THR A 261 -13.31 -6.69 -13.03
CA THR A 261 -12.42 -7.02 -11.91
C THR A 261 -11.19 -6.12 -11.96
N LEU A 262 -10.53 -5.92 -10.82
CA LEU A 262 -9.28 -5.16 -10.80
C LEU A 262 -8.17 -5.85 -11.64
N TYR A 263 -8.21 -7.18 -11.74
CA TYR A 263 -7.32 -7.98 -12.58
C TYR A 263 -7.54 -7.72 -14.06
N GLY A 264 -8.77 -7.89 -14.55
CA GLY A 264 -9.11 -7.63 -15.96
C GLY A 264 -8.82 -6.19 -16.36
N PHE A 265 -9.13 -5.21 -15.49
CA PHE A 265 -8.80 -3.82 -15.77
C PHE A 265 -7.28 -3.57 -15.83
N ALA A 266 -6.51 -4.12 -14.89
CA ALA A 266 -5.05 -3.97 -14.93
C ALA A 266 -4.40 -4.63 -16.16
N ASP A 267 -4.89 -5.80 -16.59
CA ASP A 267 -4.41 -6.47 -17.80
C ASP A 267 -4.72 -5.65 -19.05
N ALA A 268 -5.93 -5.12 -19.16
CA ALA A 268 -6.32 -4.24 -20.27
C ALA A 268 -5.46 -2.97 -20.33
N LEU A 269 -5.15 -2.36 -19.19
CA LEU A 269 -4.28 -1.18 -19.11
C LEU A 269 -2.85 -1.48 -19.59
N ILE A 270 -2.30 -2.65 -19.19
CA ILE A 270 -0.96 -3.08 -19.61
C ILE A 270 -0.93 -3.34 -21.11
N GLU A 271 -1.88 -4.12 -21.63
CA GLU A 271 -1.95 -4.46 -23.05
C GLU A 271 -2.19 -3.23 -23.93
N TYR A 272 -2.94 -2.24 -23.43
CA TYR A 272 -3.11 -0.96 -24.11
C TYR A 272 -1.81 -0.13 -24.20
N GLY A 273 -0.84 -0.38 -23.32
CA GLY A 273 0.46 0.31 -23.30
C GLY A 273 0.66 1.30 -22.15
N PHE A 274 -0.19 1.28 -21.12
CA PHE A 274 0.06 2.05 -19.90
C PHE A 274 1.08 1.36 -19.00
N ILE A 275 2.07 2.13 -18.54
CA ILE A 275 3.17 1.60 -17.72
C ILE A 275 2.97 1.84 -16.23
N ASP A 276 2.19 2.85 -15.85
CA ASP A 276 1.79 3.11 -14.48
C ASP A 276 0.29 3.35 -14.42
N ALA A 277 -0.38 2.81 -13.41
CA ALA A 277 -1.76 3.13 -13.14
C ALA A 277 -2.09 3.10 -11.64
N VAL A 278 -2.78 4.13 -11.19
CA VAL A 278 -3.25 4.33 -9.82
C VAL A 278 -4.76 4.29 -9.84
N TYR A 279 -5.33 3.27 -9.20
CA TYR A 279 -6.77 3.13 -9.05
C TYR A 279 -7.34 4.32 -8.30
N VAL A 280 -8.49 4.83 -8.73
CA VAL A 280 -9.27 5.82 -7.98
C VAL A 280 -10.68 5.33 -7.80
N THR A 281 -11.37 5.85 -6.78
CA THR A 281 -12.72 5.46 -6.44
C THR A 281 -13.62 5.54 -7.67
N GLY A 282 -14.01 4.38 -8.18
CA GLY A 282 -15.01 4.28 -9.24
C GLY A 282 -16.41 4.56 -8.70
N GLY A 283 -17.40 4.29 -9.53
CA GLY A 283 -18.82 4.44 -9.23
C GLY A 283 -19.56 4.92 -10.46
N THR A 284 -20.88 4.82 -10.43
CA THR A 284 -21.73 5.15 -11.56
C THR A 284 -21.75 6.68 -11.77
N GLN A 285 -20.77 7.20 -12.51
CA GLN A 285 -20.94 8.45 -13.25
C GLN A 285 -21.49 8.04 -14.62
N PRO A 286 -22.78 8.28 -14.92
CA PRO A 286 -23.37 7.84 -16.19
C PRO A 286 -22.69 8.52 -17.39
N ASP A 287 -22.19 9.75 -17.21
CA ASP A 287 -21.43 10.46 -18.24
C ASP A 287 -20.48 11.48 -17.58
N LEU A 288 -19.19 11.17 -17.50
CA LEU A 288 -18.17 11.99 -16.83
C LEU A 288 -18.02 13.37 -17.49
N PHE A 289 -18.06 14.44 -16.69
CA PHE A 289 -17.84 15.80 -17.19
C PHE A 289 -16.41 16.00 -17.71
N TYR A 290 -16.28 16.48 -18.94
CA TYR A 290 -15.01 16.98 -19.47
C TYR A 290 -15.19 18.11 -20.51
N ARG A 291 -14.12 18.85 -20.81
CA ARG A 291 -14.04 19.77 -21.96
C ARG A 291 -12.95 19.35 -22.93
N SER A 292 -13.31 19.31 -24.22
CA SER A 292 -12.36 19.10 -25.30
C SER A 292 -11.46 20.33 -25.51
N GLU A 293 -10.45 20.18 -26.37
CA GLU A 293 -9.47 21.23 -26.69
C GLU A 293 -10.10 22.50 -27.34
N ASP A 294 -11.29 22.38 -27.91
CA ASP A 294 -12.10 23.50 -28.42
C ASP A 294 -12.96 24.18 -27.34
N GLY A 295 -12.94 23.66 -26.12
CA GLY A 295 -13.70 24.15 -24.97
C GLY A 295 -15.14 23.63 -24.89
N ALA A 296 -15.58 22.77 -25.81
CA ALA A 296 -16.92 22.19 -25.78
C ALA A 296 -17.09 21.29 -24.54
N PRO A 297 -18.14 21.52 -23.72
CA PRO A 297 -18.41 20.66 -22.58
C PRO A 297 -19.14 19.39 -23.00
N HIS A 298 -18.77 18.28 -22.37
CA HIS A 298 -19.37 16.97 -22.51
C HIS A 298 -19.71 16.41 -21.13
N GLY A 299 -20.72 15.55 -21.07
CA GLY A 299 -21.13 14.87 -19.85
C GLY A 299 -21.64 15.78 -18.73
N THR A 300 -21.74 15.19 -17.55
CA THR A 300 -22.23 15.83 -16.32
C THR A 300 -21.39 15.34 -15.13
N TYR A 301 -21.62 15.89 -13.95
CA TYR A 301 -21.04 15.30 -12.74
C TYR A 301 -22.13 15.15 -11.70
N ILE A 302 -22.30 13.93 -11.18
CA ILE A 302 -23.22 13.66 -10.09
C ILE A 302 -22.41 13.59 -8.80
N ASP A 303 -22.65 14.55 -7.91
CA ASP A 303 -22.10 14.54 -6.55
C ASP A 303 -23.04 13.76 -5.62
N ASP A 304 -23.07 12.43 -5.79
CA ASP A 304 -23.94 11.53 -5.04
C ASP A 304 -23.46 11.30 -3.60
N LYS A 305 -22.18 11.60 -3.32
CA LYS A 305 -21.53 11.37 -2.03
C LYS A 305 -20.39 12.37 -1.83
N PRO A 306 -20.08 12.75 -0.58
CA PRO A 306 -19.00 13.67 -0.26
C PRO A 306 -17.63 13.03 -0.57
N HIS A 307 -17.17 13.19 -1.81
CA HIS A 307 -15.87 12.75 -2.28
C HIS A 307 -14.93 13.95 -2.35
N LYS A 308 -13.67 13.73 -1.96
CA LYS A 308 -12.60 14.66 -2.32
C LYS A 308 -12.36 14.54 -3.82
N LEU A 309 -12.22 15.68 -4.50
CA LEU A 309 -12.14 15.76 -5.96
C LEU A 309 -10.75 16.13 -6.43
N VAL A 310 -10.43 15.76 -7.68
CA VAL A 310 -9.37 16.37 -8.48
C VAL A 310 -10.06 17.17 -9.57
N VAL A 311 -9.76 18.47 -9.63
CA VAL A 311 -10.30 19.38 -10.65
C VAL A 311 -9.17 19.79 -11.57
N TRP A 312 -9.36 19.60 -12.87
CA TRP A 312 -8.42 19.99 -13.92
C TRP A 312 -8.85 21.29 -14.59
N THR A 313 -7.91 22.21 -14.77
CA THR A 313 -8.19 23.57 -15.26
C THR A 313 -7.15 24.11 -16.22
N SER A 314 -7.56 25.05 -17.09
CA SER A 314 -6.68 25.76 -18.01
C SER A 314 -5.96 26.94 -17.33
N ALA A 315 -5.06 26.66 -16.38
CA ALA A 315 -4.00 27.54 -15.85
C ALA A 315 -4.28 29.02 -15.47
N GLN A 316 -5.52 29.52 -15.51
CA GLN A 316 -5.91 30.88 -15.12
C GLN A 316 -6.88 30.87 -13.95
N THR A 317 -6.35 30.61 -12.76
CA THR A 317 -6.93 31.20 -11.54
C THR A 317 -5.79 31.58 -10.61
N ALA A 318 -5.10 32.66 -10.97
CA ALA A 318 -4.46 33.49 -9.97
C ALA A 318 -5.56 34.32 -9.30
N GLY A 319 -6.05 33.86 -8.15
CA GLY A 319 -6.97 34.64 -7.32
C GLY A 319 -8.18 33.87 -6.83
N LEU A 320 -7.98 33.06 -5.79
CA LEU A 320 -8.89 32.95 -4.64
C LEU A 320 -8.04 32.91 -3.37
#